data_AF-A0A0R0KP40-F1
#
_entry.id   AF-A0A0R0KP40-F1
#
_cell.length_a   1.000
_cell.length_b   1.000
_cell.length_c   1.000
_cell.angle_alpha   90.00
_cell.angle_beta   90.00
_cell.angle_gamma   90.00
#
_symmetry.space_group_name_H-M   'P 1'
#
loop_
_entity.id
_entity.type
_entity.pdbx_description
1 polymer ?
#
loop_
_entity_poly.entity_id
_entity_poly.type
_entity_poly.pdbx_seq_one_letter_code
_entity_poly.pdbx_strand_id
1 'polypeptide(L)'
;MLMPQNGGSRGDVHVEDNQNMSFPSWEGTFMRCFTAIDEKLAKNIDTDGFHGGSTSVSVLKQGEQVIIGNVGDSRAVLCRRAPDNHLIPVQLTVDLTPDIPREAMRIFAVEEDPTVNRVWMPKRDCPGLAMARAFRNFCLKDYGVASVPDIWDVLTNSEVINIVASAPKRSMAAKLLVNHAVRAWKYKYGFKVDDCSSICLFLKD
;
A
#
# COMPACT_ATOMS: atom_id res chain seq x y z
N MET A 1 34.24 57.89 -11.07
CA MET A 1 33.21 58.65 -11.81
C MET A 1 32.24 57.64 -12.42
N LEU A 2 30.95 57.80 -12.12
CA LEU A 2 29.75 57.21 -12.72
C LEU A 2 29.82 55.84 -13.48
N MET A 3 29.16 54.88 -12.83
CA MET A 3 28.53 53.63 -13.28
C MET A 3 27.26 53.89 -14.17
N PRO A 4 26.38 52.92 -14.58
CA PRO A 4 26.43 51.43 -14.56
C PRO A 4 25.68 50.66 -15.74
N GLN A 5 25.53 49.33 -15.56
CA GLN A 5 24.46 48.38 -15.99
C GLN A 5 24.44 47.69 -17.37
N ASN A 6 24.58 46.35 -17.33
CA ASN A 6 23.48 45.40 -17.61
C ASN A 6 23.80 44.09 -16.82
N GLY A 7 22.86 43.33 -16.27
CA GLY A 7 21.41 43.34 -16.47
C GLY A 7 20.95 41.98 -16.97
N GLY A 8 21.02 40.95 -16.11
CA GLY A 8 20.80 39.55 -16.50
C GLY A 8 20.25 38.71 -15.35
N SER A 9 18.99 38.93 -15.00
CA SER A 9 18.29 38.10 -14.02
C SER A 9 18.05 36.71 -14.58
N ARG A 10 18.60 35.68 -13.93
CA ARG A 10 18.19 34.28 -14.15
C ARG A 10 16.85 34.12 -13.45
N GLY A 11 15.76 34.14 -14.22
CA GLY A 11 14.43 33.88 -13.67
C GLY A 11 14.35 32.46 -13.11
N ASP A 12 14.11 32.35 -11.80
CA ASP A 12 13.62 31.10 -11.22
C ASP A 12 12.29 30.76 -11.88
N VAL A 13 12.26 29.59 -12.53
CA VAL A 13 11.01 29.04 -13.08
C VAL A 13 10.20 28.49 -11.92
N HIS A 14 9.52 29.39 -11.22
CA HIS A 14 8.40 29.05 -10.36
C HIS A 14 7.29 28.49 -11.27
N VAL A 15 7.28 27.16 -11.41
CA VAL A 15 6.12 26.44 -11.95
C VAL A 15 5.02 26.53 -10.89
N GLU A 16 4.15 27.53 -11.01
CA GLU A 16 2.87 27.57 -10.30
C GLU A 16 1.94 26.49 -10.90
N ASP A 17 2.23 25.23 -10.59
CA ASP A 17 1.39 24.08 -10.98
C ASP A 17 0.16 24.00 -10.06
N ASN A 18 -0.66 25.05 -10.10
CA ASN A 18 -1.91 25.17 -9.35
C ASN A 18 -3.12 24.73 -10.19
N GLN A 19 -2.92 23.71 -11.03
CA GLN A 19 -3.99 23.01 -11.72
C GLN A 19 -4.27 21.67 -11.00
N ASN A 20 -5.51 21.49 -10.55
CA ASN A 20 -5.99 20.19 -10.07
C ASN A 20 -5.85 19.19 -11.23
N MET A 21 -4.89 18.26 -11.13
CA MET A 21 -4.69 17.26 -12.18
C MET A 21 -5.92 16.34 -12.26
N SER A 22 -6.29 15.96 -13.47
CA SER A 22 -7.43 15.07 -13.70
C SER A 22 -7.14 13.67 -13.17
N PHE A 23 -8.19 12.95 -12.76
CA PHE A 23 -8.07 11.59 -12.23
C PHE A 23 -7.27 10.64 -13.15
N PRO A 24 -7.45 10.60 -14.50
CA PRO A 24 -6.64 9.77 -15.38
C PRO A 24 -5.14 10.17 -15.41
N SER A 25 -4.83 11.45 -15.19
CA SER A 25 -3.43 11.91 -15.07
C SER A 25 -2.79 11.37 -13.79
N TRP A 26 -3.54 11.38 -12.67
CA TRP A 26 -3.08 10.81 -11.40
C TRP A 26 -2.91 9.30 -11.47
N GLU A 27 -3.86 8.56 -12.04
CA GLU A 27 -3.76 7.11 -12.26
C GLU A 27 -2.50 6.76 -13.07
N GLY A 28 -2.32 7.41 -14.23
CA GLY A 28 -1.12 7.21 -15.05
C GLY A 28 0.18 7.62 -14.34
N THR A 29 0.13 8.60 -13.44
CA THR A 29 1.28 9.03 -12.64
C THR A 29 1.64 7.99 -11.58
N PHE A 30 0.68 7.48 -10.82
CA PHE A 30 0.89 6.40 -9.86
C PHE A 30 1.46 5.14 -10.54
N MET A 31 0.88 4.73 -11.66
CA MET A 31 1.37 3.59 -12.44
C MET A 31 2.83 3.79 -12.90
N ARG A 32 3.18 4.96 -13.46
CA ARG A 32 4.57 5.27 -13.85
C ARG A 32 5.51 5.28 -12.65
N CYS A 33 5.11 5.88 -11.52
CA CYS A 33 5.91 5.92 -10.30
C CYS A 33 6.18 4.51 -9.76
N PHE A 34 5.16 3.65 -9.70
CA PHE A 34 5.31 2.29 -9.16
C PHE A 34 6.20 1.43 -10.06
N THR A 35 6.00 1.47 -11.39
CA THR A 35 6.90 0.81 -12.36
C THR A 35 8.33 1.32 -12.23
N ALA A 36 8.55 2.64 -12.16
CA ALA A 36 9.89 3.22 -12.02
C ALA A 36 10.57 2.86 -10.69
N ILE A 37 9.81 2.71 -9.61
CA ILE A 37 10.30 2.21 -8.32
C ILE A 37 10.73 0.74 -8.46
N ASP A 38 9.88 -0.13 -9.02
CA ASP A 38 10.17 -1.56 -9.17
C ASP A 38 11.39 -1.79 -10.09
N GLU A 39 11.48 -1.07 -11.22
CA GLU A 39 12.66 -1.06 -12.10
C GLU A 39 13.93 -0.57 -11.40
N LYS A 40 13.84 0.50 -10.60
CA LYS A 40 14.99 1.03 -9.85
C LYS A 40 15.45 0.03 -8.79
N LEU A 41 14.53 -0.70 -8.18
CA LEU A 41 14.85 -1.77 -7.23
C LEU A 41 15.40 -3.02 -7.93
N ALA A 42 15.02 -3.27 -9.19
CA ALA A 42 15.55 -4.36 -10.03
C ALA A 42 17.01 -4.10 -10.47
N LYS A 43 17.36 -2.83 -10.72
CA LYS A 43 18.72 -2.39 -11.06
C LYS A 43 19.69 -2.45 -9.86
N ASN A 44 19.17 -2.60 -8.64
CA ASN A 44 19.93 -2.65 -7.39
C ASN A 44 19.67 -3.98 -6.63
N ILE A 45 19.74 -5.10 -7.35
CA ILE A 45 19.67 -6.45 -6.76
C ILE A 45 21.07 -6.84 -6.29
N ASP A 46 21.27 -6.85 -4.96
CA ASP A 46 22.28 -7.69 -4.33
C ASP A 46 21.73 -9.12 -4.17
N THR A 47 22.61 -10.08 -3.94
CA THR A 47 22.35 -11.51 -3.68
C THR A 47 21.26 -11.74 -2.62
N ASP A 48 21.30 -11.05 -1.48
CA ASP A 48 20.25 -11.09 -0.45
C ASP A 48 18.93 -10.42 -0.90
N GLY A 49 19.01 -9.48 -1.84
CA GLY A 49 17.88 -8.67 -2.31
C GLY A 49 16.92 -9.38 -3.27
N PHE A 50 17.27 -10.58 -3.75
CA PHE A 50 16.50 -11.30 -4.79
C PHE A 50 15.15 -11.85 -4.27
N HIS A 51 15.09 -12.20 -2.98
CA HIS A 51 13.93 -12.82 -2.32
C HIS A 51 13.09 -11.82 -1.51
N GLY A 52 13.63 -10.64 -1.19
CA GLY A 52 12.92 -9.61 -0.44
C GLY A 52 11.85 -8.92 -1.29
N GLY A 53 10.62 -8.88 -0.79
CA GLY A 53 9.50 -8.12 -1.36
C GLY A 53 8.88 -7.15 -0.35
N SER A 54 8.05 -6.22 -0.83
CA SER A 54 7.28 -5.31 0.04
C SER A 54 5.88 -5.05 -0.51
N THR A 55 4.92 -4.87 0.40
CA THR A 55 3.65 -4.20 0.12
C THR A 55 3.84 -2.68 0.04
N SER A 56 2.81 -1.95 -0.37
CA SER A 56 2.75 -0.48 -0.22
C SER A 56 1.31 0.00 -0.29
N VAL A 57 0.86 0.83 0.66
CA VAL A 57 -0.29 1.73 0.45
C VAL A 57 0.22 3.15 0.39
N SER A 58 -0.07 3.83 -0.70
CA SER A 58 0.31 5.21 -0.96
C SER A 58 -0.94 6.06 -1.16
N VAL A 59 -1.16 7.02 -0.27
CA VAL A 59 -2.32 7.93 -0.29
C VAL A 59 -1.86 9.33 -0.68
N LEU A 60 -2.50 9.92 -1.69
CA LEU A 60 -2.31 11.31 -2.10
C LEU A 60 -3.62 12.08 -1.91
N LYS A 61 -3.55 13.27 -1.30
CA LYS A 61 -4.70 14.15 -1.03
C LYS A 61 -4.49 15.49 -1.72
N GLN A 62 -5.29 15.81 -2.74
CA GLN A 62 -5.27 17.08 -3.46
C GLN A 62 -6.66 17.72 -3.44
N GLY A 63 -6.83 18.85 -2.74
CA GLY A 63 -8.16 19.43 -2.50
C GLY A 63 -9.10 18.40 -1.88
N GLU A 64 -10.28 18.22 -2.46
CA GLU A 64 -11.27 17.21 -2.05
C GLU A 64 -11.00 15.80 -2.61
N GLN A 65 -9.98 15.63 -3.45
CA GLN A 65 -9.64 14.34 -4.05
C GLN A 65 -8.68 13.56 -3.15
N VAL A 66 -8.96 12.28 -2.98
CA VAL A 66 -8.05 11.30 -2.39
C VAL A 66 -7.79 10.21 -3.44
N ILE A 67 -6.54 10.07 -3.85
CA ILE A 67 -6.07 9.04 -4.77
C ILE A 67 -5.26 8.03 -3.97
N ILE A 68 -5.49 6.73 -4.22
CA ILE A 68 -4.77 5.66 -3.54
C ILE A 68 -4.18 4.71 -4.59
N GLY A 69 -2.86 4.55 -4.55
CA GLY A 69 -2.16 3.44 -5.15
C GLY A 69 -1.78 2.45 -4.07
N ASN A 70 -2.08 1.18 -4.26
CA ASN A 70 -1.65 0.11 -3.36
C ASN A 70 -0.78 -0.90 -4.15
N VAL A 71 0.00 -1.77 -3.50
CA VAL A 71 0.74 -2.90 -4.10
C VAL A 71 0.77 -4.01 -3.08
N GLY A 72 0.21 -5.16 -3.45
CA GLY A 72 -0.01 -6.21 -2.47
C GLY A 72 -0.84 -5.70 -1.29
N ASP A 73 -0.65 -6.31 -0.13
CA ASP A 73 -1.76 -6.53 0.76
C ASP A 73 -2.01 -5.53 1.90
N SER A 74 -1.19 -4.49 2.07
CA SER A 74 -1.49 -3.44 3.07
C SER A 74 -2.83 -2.70 2.81
N ARG A 75 -3.70 -2.49 3.82
CA ARG A 75 -5.09 -1.94 3.65
C ARG A 75 -5.24 -0.43 3.85
N ALA A 76 -6.06 0.22 3.01
CA ALA A 76 -6.67 1.52 3.29
C ALA A 76 -8.16 1.41 3.62
N VAL A 77 -8.60 2.06 4.71
CA VAL A 77 -10.01 2.18 5.12
C VAL A 77 -10.33 3.63 5.45
N LEU A 78 -11.36 4.18 4.81
CA LEU A 78 -11.96 5.47 5.15
C LEU A 78 -13.02 5.28 6.24
N CYS A 79 -13.05 6.20 7.20
CA CYS A 79 -14.21 6.40 8.06
C CYS A 79 -15.10 7.50 7.47
N ARG A 80 -16.31 7.15 7.04
CA ARG A 80 -17.35 8.12 6.70
C ARG A 80 -18.29 8.31 7.90
N ARG A 81 -18.57 9.55 8.27
CA ARG A 81 -19.67 9.85 9.21
C ARG A 81 -20.99 9.94 8.43
N ALA A 82 -22.01 9.23 8.90
CA ALA A 82 -23.37 9.29 8.38
C ALA A 82 -24.16 10.46 9.00
N PRO A 83 -25.29 10.89 8.41
CA PRO A 83 -26.09 12.01 8.93
C PRO A 83 -26.64 11.79 10.35
N ASP A 84 -26.86 10.54 10.73
CA ASP A 84 -27.26 10.10 12.09
C ASP A 84 -26.08 9.99 13.06
N ASN A 85 -24.89 10.49 12.66
CA ASN A 85 -23.63 10.45 13.39
C ASN A 85 -22.96 9.05 13.48
N HIS A 86 -23.52 8.01 12.84
CA HIS A 86 -22.92 6.66 12.79
C HIS A 86 -21.61 6.66 11.98
N LEU A 87 -20.66 5.79 12.33
CA LEU A 87 -19.38 5.65 11.63
C LEU A 87 -19.43 4.47 10.65
N ILE A 88 -19.36 4.77 9.36
CA ILE A 88 -19.38 3.78 8.28
C ILE A 88 -17.94 3.53 7.79
N PRO A 89 -17.40 2.30 7.94
CA PRO A 89 -16.14 1.93 7.31
C PRO A 89 -16.33 1.75 5.81
N VAL A 90 -15.46 2.36 5.01
CA VAL A 90 -15.40 2.20 3.55
C VAL A 90 -13.98 1.77 3.19
N GLN A 91 -13.78 0.51 2.83
CA GLN A 91 -12.50 0.01 2.33
C GLN A 91 -12.22 0.62 0.95
N LEU A 92 -11.04 1.22 0.78
CA LEU A 92 -10.67 1.99 -0.42
C LEU A 92 -9.82 1.20 -1.43
N THR A 93 -9.43 -0.01 -1.06
CA THR A 93 -8.42 -0.85 -1.72
C THR A 93 -8.85 -2.31 -1.51
N VAL A 94 -8.93 -3.12 -2.57
CA VAL A 94 -9.50 -4.49 -2.57
C VAL A 94 -8.48 -5.49 -2.01
N ASP A 95 -8.73 -6.80 -2.10
CA ASP A 95 -7.89 -7.92 -1.61
C ASP A 95 -6.97 -8.53 -2.75
N LEU A 96 -5.71 -9.02 -2.53
CA LEU A 96 -4.80 -9.74 -3.48
C LEU A 96 -3.98 -10.85 -2.80
N THR A 97 -4.71 -11.79 -2.28
CA THR A 97 -4.15 -13.09 -2.05
C THR A 97 -4.12 -13.88 -3.38
N PRO A 98 -3.21 -14.88 -3.56
CA PRO A 98 -3.07 -15.65 -4.81
C PRO A 98 -4.33 -16.35 -5.32
N ASP A 99 -5.31 -16.62 -4.44
CA ASP A 99 -6.61 -17.24 -4.71
C ASP A 99 -7.60 -16.37 -5.48
N ILE A 100 -7.34 -15.07 -5.63
CA ILE A 100 -8.26 -14.20 -6.36
C ILE A 100 -8.27 -14.56 -7.85
N PRO A 101 -9.44 -14.81 -8.47
CA PRO A 101 -9.51 -15.42 -9.80
C PRO A 101 -8.67 -14.72 -10.89
N ARG A 102 -8.60 -13.38 -10.83
CA ARG A 102 -7.78 -12.59 -11.77
C ARG A 102 -6.27 -12.81 -11.60
N GLU A 103 -5.82 -13.08 -10.38
CA GLU A 103 -4.43 -13.33 -10.04
C GLU A 103 -4.05 -14.80 -10.19
N ALA A 104 -4.93 -15.71 -9.78
CA ALA A 104 -4.77 -17.14 -9.98
C ALA A 104 -4.58 -17.50 -11.48
N MET A 105 -5.27 -16.80 -12.39
CA MET A 105 -5.06 -16.94 -13.84
C MET A 105 -3.71 -16.40 -14.36
N ARG A 106 -3.02 -15.57 -13.56
CA ARG A 106 -1.77 -14.89 -13.93
C ARG A 106 -0.54 -15.53 -13.30
N ILE A 107 -0.71 -16.15 -12.13
CA ILE A 107 0.31 -16.92 -11.42
C ILE A 107 0.49 -18.26 -12.14
N PHE A 108 1.75 -18.61 -12.45
CA PHE A 108 2.07 -19.93 -12.96
C PHE A 108 2.02 -20.93 -11.81
N ALA A 109 0.81 -21.40 -11.50
CA ALA A 109 0.53 -22.31 -10.40
C ALA A 109 1.36 -23.60 -10.54
N VAL A 110 2.28 -23.79 -9.60
CA VAL A 110 2.91 -25.09 -9.33
C VAL A 110 1.88 -25.89 -8.52
N GLU A 111 1.63 -27.15 -8.88
CA GLU A 111 0.67 -28.03 -8.20
C GLU A 111 1.18 -28.53 -6.83
N GLU A 112 1.49 -27.62 -5.90
CA GLU A 112 1.88 -27.97 -4.53
C GLU A 112 0.97 -27.31 -3.49
N ASP A 113 0.28 -28.18 -2.74
CA ASP A 113 -0.67 -27.95 -1.64
C ASP A 113 -1.71 -26.81 -1.80
N PRO A 114 -2.95 -27.10 -2.27
CA PRO A 114 -4.01 -26.10 -2.38
C PRO A 114 -4.53 -25.57 -1.03
N THR A 115 -4.06 -26.08 0.11
CA THR A 115 -4.39 -25.53 1.43
C THR A 115 -3.54 -24.31 1.81
N VAL A 116 -2.44 -24.04 1.09
CA VAL A 116 -1.51 -22.94 1.40
C VAL A 116 -1.53 -21.89 0.29
N ASN A 117 -2.26 -20.80 0.55
CA ASN A 117 -2.44 -19.68 -0.38
C ASN A 117 -1.16 -18.83 -0.55
N ARG A 118 -0.16 -19.35 -1.27
CA ARG A 118 1.16 -18.75 -1.49
C ARG A 118 1.69 -19.04 -2.90
N VAL A 119 2.45 -18.09 -3.45
CA VAL A 119 3.21 -18.27 -4.70
C VAL A 119 4.60 -18.82 -4.40
N TRP A 120 4.98 -19.90 -5.07
CA TRP A 120 6.25 -20.62 -4.88
C TRP A 120 7.08 -20.63 -6.16
N MET A 121 8.39 -20.85 -6.04
CA MET A 121 9.21 -21.21 -7.20
C MET A 121 9.00 -22.69 -7.53
N PRO A 122 9.00 -23.10 -8.81
CA PRO A 122 8.92 -24.51 -9.18
C PRO A 122 10.06 -25.31 -8.53
N LYS A 123 9.70 -26.41 -7.83
CA LYS A 123 10.63 -27.34 -7.17
C LYS A 123 11.46 -26.72 -6.03
N ARG A 124 10.97 -25.64 -5.40
CA ARG A 124 11.58 -25.02 -4.21
C ARG A 124 10.54 -24.45 -3.26
N ASP A 125 10.63 -24.90 -2.02
CA ASP A 125 9.84 -24.45 -0.86
C ASP A 125 10.21 -23.02 -0.38
N CYS A 126 10.59 -22.11 -1.31
CA CYS A 126 10.92 -20.72 -1.01
C CYS A 126 10.71 -19.79 -2.23
N PRO A 127 10.41 -18.49 -2.01
CA PRO A 127 10.21 -17.83 -0.73
C PRO A 127 8.78 -17.93 -0.16
N GLY A 128 7.81 -18.44 -0.93
CA GLY A 128 6.43 -18.68 -0.45
C GLY A 128 5.66 -17.40 -0.17
N LEU A 129 5.29 -16.65 -1.21
CA LEU A 129 4.71 -15.33 -1.08
C LEU A 129 3.18 -15.38 -0.92
N ALA A 130 2.65 -14.92 0.21
CA ALA A 130 1.20 -14.94 0.53
C ALA A 130 0.35 -13.90 -0.24
N MET A 131 0.97 -13.15 -1.13
CA MET A 131 0.44 -11.98 -1.82
C MET A 131 0.70 -12.13 -3.32
N ALA A 132 -0.31 -11.89 -4.16
CA ALA A 132 -0.16 -12.10 -5.61
C ALA A 132 0.73 -11.04 -6.28
N ARG A 133 0.99 -9.90 -5.63
CA ARG A 133 1.77 -8.80 -6.17
C ARG A 133 2.55 -8.08 -5.06
N ALA A 134 3.82 -7.76 -5.32
CA ALA A 134 4.77 -7.10 -4.42
C ALA A 134 5.68 -6.14 -5.22
N PHE A 135 6.23 -5.12 -4.56
CA PHE A 135 7.49 -4.54 -5.04
C PHE A 135 8.64 -5.53 -4.81
N ARG A 136 9.61 -5.57 -5.73
CA ARG A 136 10.70 -6.57 -5.76
C ARG A 136 10.16 -7.99 -5.79
N ASN A 137 10.74 -8.90 -5.00
CA ASN A 137 10.57 -10.34 -5.11
C ASN A 137 10.77 -10.87 -6.54
N PHE A 138 11.89 -10.47 -7.15
CA PHE A 138 12.20 -10.73 -8.56
C PHE A 138 12.23 -12.22 -8.88
N CYS A 139 12.60 -13.06 -7.91
CA CYS A 139 12.53 -14.52 -8.03
C CYS A 139 11.12 -15.07 -8.32
N LEU A 140 10.05 -14.31 -8.06
CA LEU A 140 8.67 -14.68 -8.34
C LEU A 140 7.98 -13.83 -9.43
N LYS A 141 8.64 -12.80 -9.98
CA LYS A 141 8.08 -11.98 -11.08
C LYS A 141 7.79 -12.86 -12.31
N ASP A 142 8.73 -13.73 -12.65
CA ASP A 142 8.61 -14.68 -13.76
C ASP A 142 7.55 -15.77 -13.53
N TYR A 143 7.15 -16.02 -12.27
CA TYR A 143 6.10 -16.96 -11.89
C TYR A 143 4.74 -16.29 -11.66
N GLY A 144 4.60 -15.03 -12.08
CA GLY A 144 3.34 -14.31 -12.03
C GLY A 144 3.07 -13.61 -10.70
N VAL A 145 4.09 -13.20 -9.95
CA VAL A 145 3.93 -12.08 -9.00
C VAL A 145 4.08 -10.76 -9.78
N ALA A 146 3.15 -9.80 -9.64
CA ALA A 146 3.30 -8.46 -10.25
C ALA A 146 3.55 -7.38 -9.19
N SER A 147 3.42 -6.08 -9.52
CA SER A 147 3.68 -4.93 -8.62
C SER A 147 2.49 -3.95 -8.59
N VAL A 148 1.27 -4.50 -8.53
CA VAL A 148 -0.02 -3.79 -8.70
C VAL A 148 -0.89 -4.02 -7.42
N PRO A 149 -1.93 -3.24 -7.07
CA PRO A 149 -2.63 -3.27 -5.74
C PRO A 149 -3.46 -4.49 -5.31
N ASP A 150 -3.61 -4.75 -3.98
CA ASP A 150 -4.76 -5.34 -3.18
C ASP A 150 -4.40 -6.38 -1.97
N ILE A 151 -5.26 -6.59 -0.92
CA ILE A 151 -5.21 -6.90 0.61
C ILE A 151 -5.64 -8.25 1.40
N TRP A 152 -5.65 -8.24 2.79
CA TRP A 152 -5.71 -9.23 3.96
C TRP A 152 -7.00 -9.49 4.91
N ASP A 153 -6.81 -9.94 6.20
CA ASP A 153 -7.56 -11.04 6.90
C ASP A 153 -7.88 -11.01 8.47
N VAL A 154 -7.37 -10.11 9.36
CA VAL A 154 -7.48 -10.32 10.87
C VAL A 154 -8.39 -9.43 11.73
N LEU A 155 -8.64 -8.17 11.37
CA LEU A 155 -9.63 -7.29 12.03
C LEU A 155 -10.64 -6.84 10.99
N THR A 156 -11.92 -6.78 11.35
CA THR A 156 -12.92 -6.19 10.45
C THR A 156 -12.73 -4.68 10.35
N ASN A 157 -13.09 -4.11 9.20
CA ASN A 157 -12.99 -2.67 8.98
C ASN A 157 -13.81 -1.88 10.02
N SER A 158 -14.93 -2.43 10.50
CA SER A 158 -15.76 -1.86 11.57
C SER A 158 -15.02 -1.80 12.92
N GLU A 159 -14.30 -2.86 13.31
CA GLU A 159 -13.48 -2.85 14.53
C GLU A 159 -12.35 -1.82 14.44
N VAL A 160 -11.66 -1.76 13.30
CA VAL A 160 -10.60 -0.78 13.04
C VAL A 160 -11.12 0.65 13.26
N ILE A 161 -12.26 0.99 12.66
CA ILE A 161 -12.87 2.32 12.80
C ILE A 161 -13.33 2.60 14.23
N ASN A 162 -13.95 1.63 14.92
CA ASN A 162 -14.36 1.79 16.32
C ASN A 162 -13.17 2.00 17.26
N ILE A 163 -12.07 1.26 17.07
CA ILE A 163 -10.84 1.44 17.85
C ILE A 163 -10.23 2.82 17.60
N VAL A 164 -10.11 3.25 16.34
CA VAL A 164 -9.57 4.58 15.98
C VAL A 164 -10.45 5.71 16.54
N ALA A 165 -11.77 5.56 16.50
CA ALA A 165 -12.72 6.54 17.04
C ALA A 165 -12.70 6.60 18.58
N SER A 166 -12.39 5.49 19.26
CA SER A 166 -12.26 5.43 20.72
C SER A 166 -10.99 6.08 21.27
N ALA A 167 -10.03 6.46 20.40
CA ALA A 167 -8.74 6.97 20.83
C ALA A 167 -8.87 8.34 21.54
N PRO A 168 -8.38 8.51 22.79
CA PRO A 168 -8.51 9.77 23.54
C PRO A 168 -7.83 10.98 22.88
N LYS A 169 -6.85 10.73 21.99
CA LYS A 169 -6.15 11.73 21.18
C LYS A 169 -5.85 11.15 19.81
N ARG A 170 -5.96 11.96 18.76
CA ARG A 170 -5.64 11.58 17.37
C ARG A 170 -4.23 10.97 17.23
N SER A 171 -3.24 11.53 17.94
CA SER A 171 -1.85 11.04 17.97
C SER A 171 -1.67 9.66 18.63
N MET A 172 -2.68 9.14 19.32
CA MET A 172 -2.65 7.80 19.95
C MET A 172 -3.37 6.73 19.13
N ALA A 173 -4.15 7.10 18.10
CA ALA A 173 -5.03 6.18 17.39
C ALA A 173 -4.28 5.01 16.73
N ALA A 174 -3.20 5.29 16.00
CA ALA A 174 -2.39 4.26 15.35
C ALA A 174 -1.77 3.28 16.37
N LYS A 175 -1.25 3.80 17.50
CA LYS A 175 -0.70 2.96 18.59
C LYS A 175 -1.79 2.11 19.26
N LEU A 176 -2.99 2.67 19.45
CA LEU A 176 -4.11 1.94 20.02
C LEU A 176 -4.58 0.82 19.09
N LEU A 177 -4.67 1.10 17.78
CA LEU A 177 -5.02 0.12 16.75
C LEU A 177 -4.03 -1.04 16.70
N VAL A 178 -2.73 -0.77 16.63
CA VAL A 178 -1.68 -1.81 16.66
C VAL A 178 -1.78 -2.65 17.94
N ASN A 179 -1.96 -2.02 19.11
CA ASN A 179 -2.12 -2.76 20.37
C ASN A 179 -3.34 -3.68 20.37
N HIS A 180 -4.46 -3.27 19.76
CA HIS A 180 -5.65 -4.13 19.61
C HIS A 180 -5.42 -5.26 18.61
N ALA A 181 -4.82 -4.98 17.45
CA ALA A 181 -4.47 -5.99 16.45
C ALA A 181 -3.54 -7.07 17.03
N VAL A 182 -2.47 -6.67 17.73
CA VAL A 182 -1.54 -7.59 18.41
C VAL A 182 -2.25 -8.46 19.46
N ARG A 183 -3.23 -7.93 20.18
CA ARG A 183 -4.04 -8.70 21.15
C ARG A 183 -4.98 -9.69 20.45
N ALA A 184 -5.69 -9.26 19.42
CA ALA A 184 -6.58 -10.10 18.63
C ALA A 184 -5.79 -11.26 17.97
N TRP A 185 -4.61 -10.97 17.43
CA TRP A 185 -3.70 -11.96 16.87
C TRP A 185 -3.25 -12.99 17.92
N LYS A 186 -2.83 -12.51 19.10
CA LYS A 186 -2.44 -13.40 20.22
C LYS A 186 -3.57 -14.30 20.69
N TYR A 187 -4.80 -13.81 20.64
CA TYR A 187 -5.99 -14.58 20.97
C TYR A 187 -6.35 -15.62 19.90
N LYS A 188 -6.28 -15.26 18.61
CA LYS A 188 -6.71 -16.11 17.49
C LYS A 188 -5.65 -17.13 17.04
N TYR A 189 -4.36 -16.79 17.11
CA TYR A 189 -3.25 -17.58 16.56
C TYR A 189 -2.09 -17.84 17.55
N GLY A 190 -2.20 -17.40 18.81
CA GLY A 190 -1.17 -17.58 19.82
C GLY A 190 0.02 -16.62 19.69
N PHE A 191 1.17 -16.97 20.26
CA PHE A 191 2.23 -16.01 20.57
C PHE A 191 2.99 -15.43 19.37
N LYS A 192 2.90 -16.05 18.18
CA LYS A 192 3.51 -15.53 16.95
C LYS A 192 2.59 -14.50 16.31
N VAL A 193 2.98 -13.24 16.39
CA VAL A 193 2.29 -12.09 15.79
C VAL A 193 3.16 -11.55 14.67
N ASP A 194 2.53 -11.22 13.54
CA ASP A 194 3.21 -10.61 12.40
C ASP A 194 3.50 -9.12 12.64
N ASP A 195 4.34 -8.52 11.80
CA ASP A 195 4.69 -7.10 11.90
C ASP A 195 3.48 -6.21 11.61
N CYS A 196 3.03 -5.47 12.64
CA CYS A 196 1.82 -4.67 12.57
C CYS A 196 2.13 -3.17 12.54
N SER A 197 1.94 -2.55 11.37
CA SER A 197 2.06 -1.10 11.15
C SER A 197 0.71 -0.46 10.87
N SER A 198 0.49 0.77 11.32
CA SER A 198 -0.70 1.55 10.94
C SER A 198 -0.43 3.05 10.88
N ILE A 199 -1.17 3.75 10.01
CA ILE A 199 -1.17 5.19 9.86
C ILE A 199 -2.62 5.66 9.94
N CYS A 200 -2.91 6.62 10.83
CA CYS A 200 -4.25 7.20 10.96
C CYS A 200 -4.24 8.65 10.49
N LEU A 201 -4.80 8.90 9.30
CA LEU A 201 -4.99 10.24 8.76
C LEU A 201 -6.35 10.79 9.19
N PHE A 202 -6.35 11.93 9.88
CA PHE A 202 -7.57 12.65 10.26
C PHE A 202 -7.73 13.87 9.37
N LEU A 203 -8.56 13.75 8.34
CA LEU A 203 -8.94 14.86 7.49
C LEU A 203 -9.68 15.93 8.31
N LYS A 204 -9.61 17.17 7.84
CA LYS A 204 -10.49 18.26 8.27
C LYS A 204 -11.55 18.43 7.19
N ASP A 205 -12.76 18.73 7.63
CA ASP A 205 -13.79 19.39 6.81
C ASP A 205 -13.35 20.83 6.47
#